data_AF-A0A349CII8-F1
#
_entry.id   AF-A0A349CII8-F1
#
_cell.length_a   1.000
_cell.length_b   1.000
_cell.length_c   1.000
_cell.angle_alpha   90.00
_cell.angle_beta   90.00
_cell.angle_gamma   90.00
#
_symmetry.space_group_name_H-M   'P 1'
#
loop_
_entity.id
_entity.type
_entity.pdbx_description
1 polymer ?
#
loop_
_entity_poly.entity_id
_entity_poly.type
_entity_poly.pdbx_seq_one_letter_code
_entity_poly.pdbx_strand_id
1 'polypeptide(L)'
;MNEPIVIENLTKYYNNFLALDNVSLRIEGNENVGFLGPNGAGKSTTLKILCGLIRATSGKAYIKGFNIATQKEKALSQIGTIIETPEFYGFLTPKETLNYFGRLRAGNGYISGSRSYLQSYYN
;
A
#
# COMPACT_ATOMS: atom_id res chain seq x y z
N MET A 1 -17.74 11.60 5.53
CA MET A 1 -18.06 10.93 4.25
C MET A 1 -17.12 9.76 4.12
N ASN A 2 -17.62 8.57 3.79
CA ASN A 2 -16.76 7.41 3.51
C ASN A 2 -16.01 7.68 2.21
N GLU A 3 -14.68 7.65 2.27
CA GLU A 3 -13.83 8.01 1.14
C GLU A 3 -13.39 6.74 0.41
N PRO A 4 -13.82 6.54 -0.85
CA PRO A 4 -13.71 5.24 -1.52
C PRO A 4 -12.33 5.00 -2.15
N ILE A 5 -12.06 3.72 -2.43
CA ILE A 5 -11.07 3.30 -3.44
C ILE A 5 -11.82 3.17 -4.76
N VAL A 6 -11.31 3.80 -5.82
CA VAL A 6 -11.95 3.79 -7.14
C VAL A 6 -10.93 3.40 -8.19
N ILE A 7 -11.30 2.44 -9.04
CA ILE A 7 -10.55 1.96 -10.19
C ILE A 7 -11.43 2.17 -11.42
N GLU A 8 -10.88 2.83 -12.44
CA GLU A 8 -11.59 3.15 -13.68
C GLU A 8 -10.79 2.62 -14.87
N ASN A 9 -11.34 1.63 -15.56
CA ASN A 9 -10.87 1.09 -16.83
C ASN A 9 -9.38 0.69 -16.79
N LEU A 10 -8.95 0.13 -15.66
CA LEU A 10 -7.56 -0.13 -15.34
C LEU A 10 -7.04 -1.28 -16.20
N THR A 11 -6.04 -0.96 -17.02
CA THR A 11 -5.41 -1.92 -17.92
C THR A 11 -3.92 -1.99 -17.63
N LYS A 12 -3.36 -3.20 -17.62
CA LYS A 12 -1.93 -3.43 -17.40
C LYS A 12 -1.39 -4.46 -18.38
N TYR A 13 -0.44 -4.00 -19.18
CA TYR A 13 0.44 -4.85 -19.96
C TYR A 13 1.81 -5.00 -19.27
N TYR A 14 2.35 -6.21 -19.32
CA TYR A 14 3.77 -6.48 -19.16
C TYR A 14 4.31 -6.93 -20.51
N ASN A 15 4.99 -6.03 -21.22
CA ASN A 15 5.34 -6.23 -22.63
C ASN A 15 4.08 -6.60 -23.43
N ASN A 16 4.03 -7.82 -23.98
CA ASN A 16 2.89 -8.29 -24.78
C ASN A 16 1.86 -9.08 -23.96
N PHE A 17 2.04 -9.23 -22.65
CA PHE A 17 1.12 -9.97 -21.78
C PHE A 17 0.12 -9.03 -21.12
N LEU A 18 -1.17 -9.24 -21.38
CA LEU A 18 -2.28 -8.51 -20.78
C LEU A 18 -2.59 -9.08 -19.38
N ALA A 19 -2.12 -8.40 -18.34
CA ALA A 19 -2.31 -8.82 -16.95
C ALA A 19 -3.57 -8.25 -16.28
N LEU A 20 -4.06 -7.10 -16.75
CA LEU A 20 -5.35 -6.54 -16.38
C LEU A 20 -6.01 -5.97 -17.61
N ASP A 21 -7.28 -6.32 -17.84
CA ASP A 21 -8.06 -5.88 -18.97
C ASP A 21 -9.26 -5.06 -18.49
N ASN A 22 -9.20 -3.74 -18.70
CA ASN A 22 -10.29 -2.80 -18.48
C ASN A 22 -11.05 -2.96 -17.14
N VAL A 23 -10.32 -3.17 -16.04
CA VAL A 23 -10.93 -3.45 -14.72
C VAL A 23 -11.48 -2.16 -14.12
N SER A 24 -12.75 -2.18 -13.71
CA SER A 24 -13.41 -1.09 -12.98
C SER A 24 -14.01 -1.60 -11.68
N LEU A 25 -13.75 -0.89 -10.59
CA LEU A 25 -14.19 -1.28 -9.24
C LEU A 25 -14.32 -0.04 -8.36
N ARG A 26 -15.35 0.01 -7.52
CA ARG A 26 -15.50 0.98 -6.45
C ARG A 26 -15.70 0.24 -5.14
N ILE A 27 -14.89 0.58 -4.14
CA ILE A 27 -14.97 0.04 -2.78
C ILE A 27 -15.29 1.21 -1.88
N GLU A 28 -16.41 1.12 -1.17
CA GLU A 28 -16.82 2.15 -0.22
C GLU A 28 -16.06 2.00 1.10
N GLY A 29 -16.08 3.07 1.90
CA GLY A 29 -15.51 2.99 3.25
C GLY A 29 -16.24 1.94 4.11
N ASN A 30 -15.51 1.32 5.02
CA ASN A 30 -15.99 0.28 5.95
C ASN A 30 -16.41 -1.05 5.28
N GLU A 31 -16.02 -1.29 4.03
CA GLU A 31 -16.21 -2.57 3.37
C GLU A 31 -14.99 -3.48 3.52
N ASN A 32 -15.25 -4.79 3.69
CA ASN A 32 -14.23 -5.82 3.62
C ASN A 32 -14.33 -6.50 2.25
N VAL A 33 -13.34 -6.29 1.39
CA VAL A 33 -13.33 -6.81 0.01
C VAL A 33 -12.11 -7.69 -0.20
N GLY A 34 -12.32 -8.83 -0.86
CA GLY A 34 -11.27 -9.74 -1.30
C GLY A 34 -11.29 -9.95 -2.80
N PHE A 35 -10.12 -9.94 -3.44
CA PHE A 35 -9.99 -10.39 -4.82
C PHE A 35 -9.89 -11.93 -4.85
N LEU A 36 -10.84 -12.59 -5.52
CA LEU A 36 -10.85 -14.05 -5.69
C LEU A 36 -10.63 -14.40 -7.17
N GLY A 37 -9.81 -15.43 -7.42
CA GLY A 37 -9.55 -15.93 -8.77
C GLY A 37 -8.28 -16.79 -8.84
N PRO A 38 -8.04 -17.48 -9.95
CA PRO A 38 -6.84 -18.33 -10.13
C PRO A 38 -5.54 -17.51 -10.18
N ASN A 39 -4.40 -18.19 -10.12
CA ASN A 39 -3.11 -17.56 -10.36
C ASN A 39 -3.07 -16.93 -11.76
N GLY A 40 -2.51 -15.74 -11.87
CA GLY A 40 -2.51 -14.97 -13.13
C GLY A 40 -3.77 -14.14 -13.39
N ALA A 41 -4.83 -14.24 -12.59
CA ALA A 41 -6.06 -13.44 -12.77
C ALA A 41 -5.91 -11.92 -12.47
N GLY A 42 -4.70 -11.42 -12.26
CA GLY A 42 -4.45 -9.99 -12.05
C GLY A 42 -4.58 -9.47 -10.61
N LYS A 43 -4.98 -10.29 -9.63
CA LYS A 43 -5.17 -9.88 -8.22
C LYS A 43 -3.99 -9.10 -7.64
N SER A 44 -2.80 -9.70 -7.65
CA SER A 44 -1.58 -9.07 -7.14
C SER A 44 -1.16 -7.86 -7.98
N THR A 45 -1.45 -7.87 -9.29
CA THR A 45 -1.19 -6.72 -10.18
C THR A 45 -2.05 -5.53 -9.78
N THR A 46 -3.35 -5.74 -9.53
CA THR A 46 -4.27 -4.69 -9.03
C THR A 46 -3.79 -4.12 -7.70
N LEU A 47 -3.46 -4.98 -6.73
CA LEU A 47 -2.95 -4.54 -5.42
C LEU A 47 -1.64 -3.75 -5.55
N LYS A 48 -0.70 -4.21 -6.38
CA LYS A 48 0.57 -3.49 -6.63
C LYS A 48 0.35 -2.11 -7.26
N ILE A 49 -0.66 -1.95 -8.12
CA ILE A 49 -1.03 -0.63 -8.67
C ILE A 49 -1.63 0.26 -7.58
N LEU A 50 -2.58 -0.25 -6.80
CA LEU A 50 -3.21 0.52 -5.70
C LEU A 50 -2.19 0.99 -4.67
N CYS A 51 -1.15 0.19 -4.42
CA CYS A 51 -0.09 0.55 -3.49
C CYS A 51 1.03 1.39 -4.13
N GLY A 52 0.87 1.77 -5.41
CA GLY A 52 1.81 2.60 -6.15
C GLY A 52 3.16 1.94 -6.43
N LEU A 53 3.26 0.61 -6.32
CA LEU A 53 4.49 -0.16 -6.59
C LEU A 53 4.76 -0.32 -8.09
N ILE A 54 3.70 -0.38 -8.88
CA ILE A 54 3.78 -0.41 -10.36
C ILE A 54 2.76 0.57 -10.94
N ARG A 55 3.00 1.02 -12.17
CA ARG A 55 2.04 1.85 -12.92
C ARG A 55 1.15 0.97 -13.81
N ALA A 56 -0.13 1.34 -13.91
CA ALA A 56 -1.01 0.86 -14.95
C ALA A 56 -0.50 1.29 -16.33
N THR A 57 -0.87 0.56 -17.38
CA THR A 57 -0.61 0.96 -18.76
C THR A 57 -1.61 2.04 -19.19
N SER A 58 -2.87 1.88 -18.82
CA SER A 58 -3.92 2.89 -19.00
C SER A 58 -4.99 2.76 -17.91
N GLY A 59 -5.95 3.69 -17.91
CA GLY A 59 -6.95 3.81 -16.85
C GLY A 59 -6.44 4.59 -15.65
N LYS A 60 -7.26 4.66 -14.60
CA LYS A 60 -6.98 5.47 -13.41
C LYS A 60 -7.35 4.71 -12.14
N ALA A 61 -6.62 5.02 -11.06
CA ALA A 61 -6.91 4.52 -9.74
C ALA A 61 -6.78 5.65 -8.73
N TYR A 62 -7.69 5.65 -7.76
CA TYR A 62 -7.87 6.69 -6.76
C TYR A 62 -8.01 6.08 -5.38
N ILE A 63 -7.37 6.71 -4.40
CA ILE A 63 -7.55 6.43 -2.98
C ILE A 63 -8.02 7.73 -2.35
N LYS A 64 -9.24 7.71 -1.79
CA LYS A 64 -9.84 8.89 -1.15
C LYS A 64 -9.81 10.14 -2.05
N GLY A 65 -10.12 9.95 -3.33
CA GLY A 65 -10.12 11.02 -4.34
C GLY A 65 -8.73 11.43 -4.86
N PHE A 66 -7.63 10.92 -4.29
CA PHE A 66 -6.28 11.19 -4.80
C PHE A 66 -5.89 10.16 -5.87
N ASN A 67 -5.56 10.64 -7.07
CA ASN A 67 -5.07 9.79 -8.14
C ASN A 67 -3.68 9.25 -7.79
N ILE A 68 -3.51 7.93 -7.85
CA ILE A 68 -2.29 7.25 -7.39
C ILE A 68 -1.08 7.56 -8.30
N ALA A 69 -1.31 7.80 -9.60
CA ALA A 69 -0.24 8.06 -10.55
C ALA A 69 0.29 9.50 -10.46
N THR A 70 -0.58 10.48 -10.20
CA THR A 70 -0.22 11.92 -10.19
C THR A 70 -0.08 12.50 -8.78
N GLN A 71 -0.72 11.89 -7.78
CA GLN A 71 -0.79 12.38 -6.40
C GLN A 71 -0.40 11.26 -5.40
N LYS A 72 0.64 10.50 -5.76
CA LYS A 72 1.08 9.28 -5.05
C LYS A 72 1.26 9.48 -3.55
N GLU A 73 1.97 10.51 -3.12
CA GLU A 73 2.23 10.75 -1.68
C GLU A 73 0.93 10.99 -0.89
N LYS A 74 0.05 11.84 -1.43
CA LYS A 74 -1.27 12.09 -0.83
C LYS A 74 -2.10 10.82 -0.79
N ALA A 75 -2.14 10.04 -1.86
CA ALA A 75 -2.87 8.77 -1.90
C ALA A 75 -2.33 7.73 -0.90
N LEU A 76 -1.01 7.49 -0.89
CA LEU A 76 -0.40 6.43 -0.07
C LEU A 76 -0.35 6.77 1.42
N SER A 77 -0.31 8.06 1.79
CA SER A 77 -0.43 8.49 3.19
C SER A 77 -1.73 7.99 3.85
N GLN A 78 -2.75 7.68 3.06
CA GLN A 78 -4.08 7.30 3.53
C GLN A 78 -4.27 5.81 3.80
N ILE A 79 -3.36 4.93 3.36
CA ILE A 79 -3.57 3.48 3.40
C ILE A 79 -2.40 2.77 4.08
N GLY A 80 -2.65 1.82 4.98
CA GLY A 80 -1.64 0.86 5.44
C GLY A 80 -1.66 -0.40 4.57
N THR A 81 -0.49 -0.94 4.22
CA THR A 81 -0.41 -2.08 3.29
C THR A 81 0.60 -3.11 3.78
N ILE A 82 0.23 -4.38 3.68
CA ILE A 82 1.15 -5.51 3.71
C ILE A 82 0.97 -6.23 2.39
N ILE A 83 2.03 -6.32 1.60
CA ILE A 83 1.98 -6.94 0.26
C ILE A 83 3.08 -7.98 0.24
N GLU A 84 2.76 -9.17 -0.29
CA GLU A 84 3.61 -10.35 -0.19
C GLU A 84 3.96 -10.67 1.28
N THR A 85 5.07 -11.38 1.50
CA THR A 85 5.63 -11.65 2.82
C THR A 85 6.47 -10.46 3.29
N PRO A 86 6.12 -9.77 4.38
CA PRO A 86 6.96 -8.71 4.92
C PRO A 86 8.26 -9.29 5.48
N GLU A 87 9.40 -8.73 5.07
CA GLU A 87 10.69 -8.99 5.70
C GLU A 87 10.93 -7.96 6.80
N PHE A 88 11.19 -8.43 8.02
CA PHE A 88 11.48 -7.58 9.17
C PHE A 88 12.97 -7.61 9.50
N TYR A 89 13.45 -6.52 10.09
CA TYR A 89 14.78 -6.49 10.69
C TYR A 89 14.82 -7.44 11.89
N GLY A 90 15.53 -8.57 11.75
CA GLY A 90 15.55 -9.63 12.77
C GLY A 90 16.15 -9.23 14.12
N PHE A 91 16.84 -8.09 14.18
CA PHE A 91 17.36 -7.49 15.42
C PHE A 91 16.36 -6.57 16.14
N LEU A 92 15.17 -6.34 15.57
CA LEU A 92 14.11 -5.55 16.20
C LEU A 92 13.03 -6.47 16.78
N THR A 93 12.60 -6.16 18.00
CA THR A 93 11.38 -6.73 18.58
C THR A 93 10.14 -6.21 17.84
N PRO A 94 8.99 -6.91 17.90
CA PRO A 94 7.76 -6.45 17.25
C PRO A 94 7.35 -5.02 17.63
N LYS A 95 7.54 -4.64 18.90
CA LYS A 95 7.25 -3.28 19.38
C LYS A 95 8.19 -2.25 18.75
N GLU A 96 9.47 -2.58 18.61
CA GLU A 96 10.45 -1.69 17.97
C GLU A 96 10.17 -1.54 16.47
N THR A 97 9.78 -2.61 15.78
CA THR A 97 9.34 -2.56 14.38
C THR A 97 8.15 -1.62 14.18
N LEU A 98 7.11 -1.76 15.01
CA LEU A 98 5.93 -0.88 14.95
C LEU A 98 6.30 0.58 15.22
N ASN A 99 7.12 0.84 16.24
CA ASN A 99 7.60 2.18 16.56
C ASN A 99 8.42 2.78 15.41
N TYR A 100 9.27 1.97 14.77
CA TYR A 100 10.08 2.37 13.63
C TYR A 100 9.21 2.81 12.45
N PHE A 101 8.24 1.99 12.02
CA PHE A 101 7.33 2.35 10.93
C PHE A 101 6.42 3.53 11.28
N GLY A 102 5.98 3.64 12.54
CA GLY A 102 5.20 4.79 13.01
C GLY A 102 5.96 6.11 12.85
N ARG A 103 7.25 6.14 13.20
CA ARG A 103 8.11 7.34 13.04
C ARG A 103 8.33 7.70 11.58
N LEU A 104 8.54 6.71 10.71
CA LEU A 104 8.68 6.94 9.26
C LEU A 104 7.42 7.56 8.65
N ARG A 105 6.23 7.14 9.11
CA ARG A 105 4.96 7.70 8.63
C ARG A 105 4.65 9.09 9.19
N ALA A 106 4.92 9.32 10.46
CA ALA A 106 4.49 10.54 11.14
C ALA A 106 5.32 11.77 10.79
N GLY A 107 6.51 11.62 10.18
CA GLY A 107 7.42 12.72 9.90
C GLY A 107 7.85 13.43 11.20
N ASN A 108 8.96 12.98 11.82
CA ASN A 108 9.47 13.56 13.08
C ASN A 108 8.47 13.60 14.27
N GLY A 109 7.53 12.66 14.33
CA GLY A 109 6.69 12.45 15.52
C GLY A 109 7.30 11.43 16.48
N TYR A 110 7.93 11.90 17.55
CA TYR A 110 8.31 11.07 18.69
C TYR A 110 7.07 10.37 19.27
N ILE A 111 6.96 9.05 19.11
CA ILE A 111 6.08 8.25 19.97
C ILE A 111 6.76 8.21 21.34
N SER A 112 6.27 9.03 22.26
CA SER A 112 6.70 9.06 23.66
C SER A 112 6.54 7.65 24.26
N GLY A 113 7.63 6.98 24.64
CA GLY A 113 7.51 5.70 25.34
C GLY A 113 8.72 4.76 25.42
N SER A 114 9.86 5.02 24.76
CA SER A 114 10.99 4.08 24.85
C SER A 114 12.34 4.79 24.72
N ARG A 115 12.79 5.38 25.83
CA ARG A 115 14.10 6.05 25.96
C ARG A 115 15.22 5.11 26.44
N SER A 116 14.94 3.83 26.71
CA SER A 116 15.86 2.97 27.48
C SER A 116 16.74 2.02 26.65
N TYR A 117 16.49 1.81 25.35
CA TYR A 117 17.10 0.69 24.60
C TYR A 117 18.27 1.06 23.68
N LEU A 118 18.50 2.34 23.38
CA LEU A 118 19.56 2.75 22.45
C LEU A 118 20.93 2.97 23.12
N GLN A 119 21.02 2.89 24.46
CA GLN A 119 22.29 3.02 25.18
C GLN A 119 23.06 1.69 25.28
N SER A 120 22.44 0.54 24.98
CA SER A 120 23.06 -0.79 25.16
C SER A 120 23.76 -1.36 23.91
N TYR A 121 23.76 -0.66 22.79
CA TYR A 121 24.40 -1.11 21.53
C TYR A 121 25.74 -0.40 21.21
N TYR A 122 26.25 0.41 22.15
CA TYR A 122 27.54 1.12 22.03
C TYR A 122 28.48 0.90 23.23
N ASN A 123 28.45 -0.29 23.84
CA ASN A 123 29.55 -0.76 24.69
C ASN A 123 29.97 -2.15 24.23
#